data_AF-A0A392MJR6-F1
#
_entry.id   AF-A0A392MJR6-F1
#
_cell.length_a   1.000
_cell.length_b   1.000
_cell.length_c   1.000
_cell.angle_alpha   90.00
_cell.angle_beta   90.00
_cell.angle_gamma   90.00
#
_symmetry.space_group_name_H-M   'P 1'
#
loop_
_entity.id
_entity.type
_entity.pdbx_description
1 polymer ?
#
loop_
_entity_poly.entity_id
_entity_poly.type
_entity_poly.pdbx_seq_one_letter_code
_entity_poly.pdbx_strand_id
1 'polypeptide(L)'
;HLPDWLDSFPSLTVLNLNQNLFNGSLPDSLSSLTNMRVLSLSHNRFYGSVPDLSRLVNLQVLELDDNSFGPNFPRTYNKLVTCVLRNNKFRSSLPDNMSSYYQLERFDISENAFVGPFQLELFSLPAISYINISRNKLSGMLFENLSCNSILEEVDLSSNLLTGKLPKCLVSNSNDRKFLYGGNCLEDTNQNQNQHEQAFCHTEAIAVGIGLNERKKHKGVSKTVLAFGIIGGIFGGISLVALIFMIMIRRGNGKSMTMKNSKTKLISEKAASGKLISDSRHVPKAMKFGTVGLPPYRAFSLEEIVTATNNFDTTSFIGEGSQGQVGSGVVIL
;
A
#
# COMPACT_ATOMS: atom_id res chain seq x y z
N HIS A 1 -6.36 2.57 18.55
CA HIS A 1 -6.62 1.14 18.28
C HIS A 1 -8.08 0.89 18.49
N LEU A 2 -8.74 0.21 17.54
CA LEU A 2 -10.06 -0.37 17.77
C LEU A 2 -9.89 -1.68 18.56
N PRO A 3 -10.86 -2.06 19.41
CA PRO A 3 -10.80 -3.31 20.16
C PRO A 3 -11.16 -4.52 19.29
N ASP A 4 -10.50 -5.65 19.54
CA ASP A 4 -10.78 -6.91 18.83
C ASP A 4 -12.18 -7.48 19.14
N TRP A 5 -12.84 -7.04 20.22
CA TRP A 5 -14.21 -7.46 20.61
C TRP A 5 -15.33 -6.64 19.95
N LEU A 6 -15.06 -5.93 18.86
CA LEU A 6 -16.06 -5.13 18.13
C LEU A 6 -17.29 -5.95 17.65
N ASP A 7 -17.11 -7.25 17.45
CA ASP A 7 -18.15 -8.22 17.14
C ASP A 7 -19.15 -8.48 18.27
N SER A 8 -18.88 -8.02 19.50
CA SER A 8 -19.85 -8.05 20.61
C SER A 8 -21.10 -7.19 20.37
N PHE A 9 -21.12 -6.39 19.30
CA PHE A 9 -22.27 -5.58 18.88
C PHE A 9 -22.86 -6.09 17.56
N PRO A 10 -23.46 -7.29 17.50
CA PRO A 10 -23.93 -7.90 16.24
C PRO A 10 -25.01 -7.09 15.51
N SER A 11 -25.70 -6.19 16.22
CA SER A 11 -26.71 -5.26 15.67
C SER A 11 -26.13 -3.92 15.20
N LEU A 12 -24.80 -3.72 15.20
CA LEU A 12 -24.19 -2.46 14.81
C LEU A 12 -24.38 -2.20 13.30
N THR A 13 -25.17 -1.17 12.98
CA THR A 13 -25.47 -0.76 11.60
C THR A 13 -24.60 0.39 11.11
N VAL A 14 -24.12 1.24 12.01
CA VAL A 14 -23.33 2.44 11.71
C VAL A 14 -22.16 2.50 12.67
N LEU A 15 -20.94 2.52 12.12
CA LEU A 15 -19.73 2.87 12.84
C LEU A 15 -19.13 4.10 12.18
N ASN A 16 -19.29 5.27 12.81
CA ASN A 16 -18.65 6.52 12.41
C ASN A 16 -17.69 6.96 13.50
N LEU A 17 -16.41 7.07 13.15
CA LEU A 17 -15.31 7.50 14.04
C LEU A 17 -14.46 8.59 13.37
N ASN A 18 -15.06 9.38 12.47
CA ASN A 18 -14.33 10.37 11.66
C ASN A 18 -13.62 11.43 12.50
N GLN A 19 -12.54 12.00 11.98
CA GLN A 19 -11.83 13.14 12.57
C GLN A 19 -11.35 12.88 14.00
N ASN A 20 -10.72 11.71 14.20
CA ASN A 20 -10.20 11.28 15.50
C ASN A 20 -8.69 10.97 15.41
N LEU A 21 -8.12 10.53 16.53
CA LEU A 21 -6.72 10.13 16.63
C LEU A 21 -6.56 8.61 16.73
N PHE A 22 -7.55 7.82 16.29
CA PHE A 22 -7.46 6.37 16.33
C PHE A 22 -6.35 5.88 15.39
N ASN A 23 -5.55 4.95 15.89
CA ASN A 23 -4.41 4.35 15.22
C ASN A 23 -4.53 2.81 15.21
N GLY A 24 -3.64 2.13 14.48
CA GLY A 24 -3.58 0.66 14.42
C GLY A 24 -4.09 0.07 13.11
N SER A 25 -3.98 -1.24 12.97
CA SER A 25 -4.79 -2.01 12.04
C SER A 25 -6.24 -2.10 12.52
N LEU A 26 -7.15 -2.38 11.59
CA LEU A 26 -8.52 -2.78 11.93
C LEU A 26 -8.51 -4.25 12.38
N PRO A 27 -9.34 -4.63 13.36
CA PRO A 27 -9.44 -6.01 13.81
C PRO A 27 -10.27 -6.85 12.82
N ASP A 28 -9.92 -8.13 12.66
CA ASP A 28 -10.66 -9.06 11.78
C ASP A 28 -12.11 -9.29 12.24
N SER A 29 -12.43 -9.02 13.51
CA SER A 29 -13.81 -9.06 14.05
C SER A 29 -14.75 -8.04 13.40
N LEU A 30 -14.22 -6.97 12.80
CA LEU A 30 -14.99 -6.02 12.00
C LEU A 30 -15.76 -6.73 10.87
N SER A 31 -15.19 -7.79 10.28
CA SER A 31 -15.79 -8.62 9.24
C SER A 31 -16.96 -9.50 9.72
N SER A 32 -17.21 -9.59 11.03
CA SER A 32 -18.35 -10.33 11.58
C SER A 32 -19.63 -9.49 11.72
N LEU A 33 -19.55 -8.17 11.55
CA LEU A 33 -20.66 -7.23 11.78
C LEU A 33 -21.64 -7.14 10.59
N THR A 34 -22.24 -8.27 10.20
CA THR A 34 -23.03 -8.43 8.96
C THR A 34 -24.22 -7.46 8.76
N ASN A 35 -24.68 -6.80 9.83
CA ASN A 35 -25.72 -5.76 9.79
C ASN A 35 -25.20 -4.35 9.46
N MET A 36 -23.88 -4.16 9.39
CA MET A 36 -23.24 -2.88 9.10
C MET A 36 -23.61 -2.36 7.71
N ARG A 37 -23.99 -1.08 7.65
CA ARG A 37 -24.36 -0.31 6.46
C ARG A 37 -23.41 0.85 6.19
N VAL A 38 -22.89 1.45 7.26
CA VAL A 38 -21.95 2.58 7.19
C VAL A 38 -20.73 2.24 8.02
N LEU A 39 -19.56 2.24 7.37
CA LEU A 39 -18.25 2.22 8.00
C LEU A 39 -17.50 3.48 7.57
N SER A 40 -17.38 4.43 8.49
CA SER A 40 -16.78 5.74 8.25
C SER A 40 -15.68 5.96 9.30
N LEU A 41 -14.43 5.95 8.84
CA LEU A 41 -13.20 6.01 9.65
C LEU A 41 -12.25 7.14 9.18
N SER A 42 -12.77 8.07 8.39
CA SER A 42 -12.03 9.14 7.71
C SER A 42 -11.23 10.03 8.67
N HIS A 43 -10.11 10.57 8.20
CA HIS A 43 -9.23 11.46 8.96
C HIS A 43 -8.81 10.87 10.31
N ASN A 44 -8.08 9.75 10.27
CA ASN A 44 -7.54 9.05 11.45
C ASN A 44 -6.06 8.72 11.23
N ARG A 45 -5.51 7.76 11.98
CA ARG A 45 -4.13 7.26 11.89
C ARG A 45 -4.08 5.73 11.75
N PHE A 46 -5.14 5.13 11.21
CA PHE A 46 -5.18 3.70 10.96
C PHE A 46 -4.18 3.30 9.86
N TYR A 47 -3.67 2.06 9.91
CA TYR A 47 -2.65 1.58 8.98
C TYR A 47 -2.76 0.08 8.70
N GLY A 48 -2.14 -0.34 7.60
CA GLY A 48 -2.11 -1.75 7.19
C GLY A 48 -3.34 -2.16 6.37
N SER A 49 -3.50 -3.45 6.14
CA SER A 49 -4.58 -3.97 5.30
C SER A 49 -5.95 -3.75 5.94
N VAL A 50 -6.94 -3.45 5.10
CA VAL A 50 -8.35 -3.55 5.51
C VAL A 50 -8.72 -5.04 5.53
N PRO A 51 -9.38 -5.55 6.58
CA PRO A 51 -9.82 -6.94 6.66
C PRO A 51 -10.89 -7.24 5.60
N ASP A 52 -11.22 -8.53 5.39
CA ASP A 52 -12.15 -8.94 4.35
C ASP A 52 -13.60 -8.55 4.71
N LEU A 53 -14.10 -7.48 4.09
CA LEU A 53 -15.45 -6.93 4.31
C LEU A 53 -16.50 -7.59 3.41
N SER A 54 -16.18 -8.65 2.65
CA SER A 54 -17.15 -9.34 1.77
C SER A 54 -18.34 -9.96 2.52
N ARG A 55 -18.18 -10.23 3.82
CA ARG A 55 -19.27 -10.68 4.73
C ARG A 55 -20.24 -9.57 5.12
N LEU A 56 -19.88 -8.30 4.92
CA LEU A 56 -20.73 -7.14 5.24
C LEU A 56 -21.71 -6.89 4.09
N VAL A 57 -22.61 -7.85 3.85
CA VAL A 57 -23.55 -7.89 2.70
C VAL A 57 -24.61 -6.78 2.68
N ASN A 58 -24.58 -5.88 3.67
CA ASN A 58 -25.43 -4.71 3.80
C ASN A 58 -24.65 -3.39 3.76
N LEU A 59 -23.31 -3.43 3.61
CA LEU A 59 -22.45 -2.25 3.58
C LEU A 59 -22.75 -1.43 2.31
N GLN A 60 -23.09 -0.16 2.52
CA GLN A 60 -23.44 0.81 1.48
C GLN A 60 -22.45 1.98 1.44
N VAL A 61 -21.92 2.39 2.60
CA VAL A 61 -20.95 3.48 2.70
C VAL A 61 -19.67 2.95 3.33
N LEU A 62 -18.57 3.08 2.59
CA LEU A 62 -17.20 2.79 3.04
C LEU A 62 -16.33 4.05 2.85
N GLU A 63 -16.01 4.72 3.94
CA GLU A 63 -15.19 5.93 3.96
C GLU A 63 -13.97 5.68 4.85
N LEU A 64 -12.78 5.63 4.23
CA LEU A 64 -11.50 5.27 4.84
C LEU A 64 -10.41 6.32 4.56
N ASP A 65 -10.78 7.48 4.03
CA ASP A 65 -9.86 8.52 3.57
C ASP A 65 -9.00 9.13 4.68
N ASP A 66 -7.90 9.78 4.29
CA ASP A 66 -6.92 10.41 5.19
C ASP A 66 -6.46 9.47 6.32
N ASN A 67 -5.88 8.34 5.91
CA ASN A 67 -5.35 7.30 6.80
C ASN A 67 -4.01 6.75 6.24
N SER A 68 -3.66 5.50 6.55
CA SER A 68 -2.49 4.80 6.01
C SER A 68 -2.80 3.34 5.67
N PHE A 69 -4.02 3.09 5.20
CA PHE A 69 -4.48 1.78 4.75
C PHE A 69 -3.78 1.32 3.47
N GLY A 70 -3.61 0.01 3.34
CA GLY A 70 -2.98 -0.63 2.19
C GLY A 70 -2.22 -1.90 2.58
N PRO A 71 -1.78 -2.71 1.60
CA PRO A 71 -1.59 -2.33 0.20
C PRO A 71 -2.79 -2.63 -0.72
N ASN A 72 -3.71 -3.49 -0.32
CA ASN A 72 -4.73 -4.05 -1.23
C ASN A 72 -6.03 -3.25 -1.18
N PHE A 73 -6.71 -3.12 -2.33
CA PHE A 73 -8.09 -2.65 -2.40
C PHE A 73 -8.99 -3.44 -1.42
N PRO A 74 -9.87 -2.79 -0.65
CA PRO A 74 -10.75 -3.48 0.30
C PRO A 74 -11.66 -4.51 -0.39
N ARG A 75 -11.57 -5.78 0.02
CA ARG A 75 -12.49 -6.81 -0.48
C ARG A 75 -13.87 -6.60 0.15
N THR A 76 -14.85 -6.23 -0.67
CA THR A 76 -16.18 -5.80 -0.23
C THR A 76 -17.27 -6.58 -0.97
N TYR A 77 -18.51 -6.51 -0.48
CA TYR A 77 -19.68 -6.97 -1.21
C TYR A 77 -20.15 -5.89 -2.19
N ASN A 78 -20.78 -6.27 -3.30
CA ASN A 78 -21.11 -5.37 -4.41
C ASN A 78 -22.40 -4.53 -4.21
N LYS A 79 -22.60 -4.02 -2.99
CA LYS A 79 -23.72 -3.11 -2.62
C LYS A 79 -23.27 -1.72 -2.16
N LEU A 80 -21.99 -1.38 -2.35
CA LEU A 80 -21.51 -0.03 -2.08
C LEU A 80 -22.22 0.99 -2.96
N VAL A 81 -22.72 2.04 -2.32
CA VAL A 81 -23.23 3.29 -2.91
C VAL A 81 -22.15 4.36 -2.89
N THR A 82 -21.37 4.41 -1.80
CA THR A 82 -20.24 5.32 -1.63
C THR A 82 -19.01 4.55 -1.22
N CYS A 83 -17.91 4.73 -1.96
CA CYS A 83 -16.59 4.20 -1.65
C CYS A 83 -15.55 5.32 -1.76
N VAL A 84 -14.97 5.72 -0.62
CA VAL A 84 -14.00 6.81 -0.51
C VAL A 84 -12.76 6.29 0.21
N LEU A 85 -11.67 6.14 -0.54
CA LEU A 85 -10.39 5.57 -0.13
C LEU A 85 -9.22 6.58 -0.26
N ARG A 86 -9.55 7.86 -0.51
CA ARG A 86 -8.60 8.94 -0.83
C ARG A 86 -7.46 9.08 0.19
N ASN A 87 -6.27 9.49 -0.26
CA ASN A 87 -5.10 9.77 0.58
C ASN A 87 -4.77 8.62 1.56
N ASN A 88 -4.33 7.50 0.97
CA ASN A 88 -3.95 6.28 1.67
C ASN A 88 -2.67 5.67 1.04
N LYS A 89 -2.39 4.40 1.33
CA LYS A 89 -1.21 3.67 0.84
C LYS A 89 -1.61 2.43 0.04
N PHE A 90 -2.79 2.46 -0.59
CA PHE A 90 -3.23 1.41 -1.50
C PHE A 90 -2.35 1.40 -2.76
N ARG A 91 -1.99 0.19 -3.21
CA ARG A 91 -1.03 -0.03 -4.31
C ARG A 91 -1.25 -1.33 -5.09
N SER A 92 -2.40 -1.98 -4.93
CA SER A 92 -2.82 -3.09 -5.79
C SER A 92 -3.45 -2.56 -7.08
N SER A 93 -3.87 -3.46 -7.96
CA SER A 93 -4.88 -3.14 -8.98
C SER A 93 -6.27 -3.00 -8.37
N LEU A 94 -7.18 -2.46 -9.19
CA LEU A 94 -8.62 -2.57 -8.98
C LEU A 94 -9.10 -4.00 -9.30
N PRO A 95 -10.14 -4.52 -8.62
CA PRO A 95 -10.72 -5.84 -8.92
C PRO A 95 -11.42 -5.90 -10.30
N ASP A 96 -11.23 -7.02 -11.00
CA ASP A 96 -11.65 -7.25 -12.41
C ASP A 96 -13.17 -7.40 -12.65
N ASN A 97 -14.02 -6.93 -11.75
CA ASN A 97 -15.48 -7.04 -11.83
C ASN A 97 -16.19 -5.78 -11.33
N MET A 98 -15.66 -4.59 -11.67
CA MET A 98 -16.26 -3.31 -11.26
C MET A 98 -17.69 -3.10 -11.77
N SER A 99 -18.05 -3.71 -12.91
CA SER A 99 -19.41 -3.74 -13.45
C SER A 99 -20.46 -4.30 -12.47
N SER A 100 -20.05 -5.07 -11.46
CA SER A 100 -20.95 -5.65 -10.45
C SER A 100 -21.45 -4.64 -9.41
N TYR A 101 -20.85 -3.45 -9.30
CA TYR A 101 -21.22 -2.40 -8.32
C TYR A 101 -22.31 -1.47 -8.88
N TYR A 102 -23.43 -2.03 -9.33
CA TYR A 102 -24.51 -1.29 -10.00
C TYR A 102 -25.21 -0.21 -9.13
N GLN A 103 -24.98 -0.20 -7.81
CA GLN A 103 -25.51 0.81 -6.87
C GLN A 103 -24.52 1.96 -6.60
N LEU A 104 -23.30 1.91 -7.13
CA LEU A 104 -22.23 2.85 -6.80
C LEU A 104 -22.49 4.21 -7.45
N GLU A 105 -22.70 5.22 -6.60
CA GLU A 105 -22.94 6.62 -6.97
C GLU A 105 -21.63 7.44 -6.89
N ARG A 106 -20.82 7.20 -5.85
CA ARG A 106 -19.58 7.93 -5.58
C ARG A 106 -18.39 6.98 -5.41
N PHE A 107 -17.39 7.14 -6.26
CA PHE A 107 -16.11 6.41 -6.20
C PHE A 107 -14.93 7.37 -6.16
N ASP A 108 -14.22 7.44 -5.02
CA ASP A 108 -13.01 8.24 -4.87
C ASP A 108 -11.87 7.37 -4.33
N ILE A 109 -10.84 7.17 -5.15
CA ILE A 109 -9.62 6.43 -4.81
C ILE A 109 -8.36 7.29 -4.99
N SER A 110 -8.54 8.61 -5.08
CA SER A 110 -7.47 9.54 -5.41
C SER A 110 -6.35 9.59 -4.37
N GLU A 111 -5.20 10.17 -4.73
CA GLU A 111 -4.05 10.33 -3.81
C GLU A 111 -3.61 8.98 -3.18
N ASN A 112 -3.38 7.99 -4.04
CA ASN A 112 -2.92 6.66 -3.63
C ASN A 112 -1.77 6.23 -4.55
N ALA A 113 -1.44 4.95 -4.57
CA ALA A 113 -0.47 4.36 -5.48
C ALA A 113 -1.07 3.17 -6.26
N PHE A 114 -2.38 3.16 -6.52
CA PHE A 114 -3.06 2.10 -7.29
C PHE A 114 -2.40 1.92 -8.67
N VAL A 115 -2.32 0.66 -9.12
CA VAL A 115 -1.56 0.25 -10.31
C VAL A 115 -2.40 -0.55 -11.30
N GLY A 116 -1.88 -0.81 -12.49
CA GLY A 116 -2.54 -1.68 -13.47
C GLY A 116 -3.71 -1.00 -14.19
N PRO A 117 -4.49 -1.76 -14.97
CA PRO A 117 -5.50 -1.18 -15.87
C PRO A 117 -6.66 -0.55 -15.09
N PHE A 118 -7.03 0.67 -15.49
CA PHE A 118 -8.30 1.27 -15.10
C PHE A 118 -9.48 0.51 -15.72
N GLN A 119 -10.53 0.29 -14.93
CA GLN A 119 -11.71 -0.52 -15.29
C GLN A 119 -12.73 0.38 -15.99
N LEU A 120 -12.81 0.28 -17.32
CA LEU A 120 -13.58 1.20 -18.19
C LEU A 120 -15.09 1.14 -17.93
N GLU A 121 -15.57 0.02 -17.40
CA GLU A 121 -16.96 -0.24 -17.01
C GLU A 121 -17.44 0.72 -15.90
N LEU A 122 -16.53 1.31 -15.13
CA LEU A 122 -16.87 2.33 -14.12
C LEU A 122 -17.56 3.55 -14.73
N PHE A 123 -17.29 3.90 -16.00
CA PHE A 123 -17.96 5.03 -16.65
C PHE A 123 -19.43 4.75 -16.99
N SER A 124 -19.83 3.49 -17.13
CA SER A 124 -21.17 3.08 -17.59
C SER A 124 -22.06 2.47 -16.51
N LEU A 125 -21.58 2.38 -15.26
CA LEU A 125 -22.39 1.96 -14.11
C LEU A 125 -23.66 2.83 -13.98
N PRO A 126 -24.84 2.25 -13.74
CA PRO A 126 -26.11 2.96 -13.91
C PRO A 126 -26.41 4.03 -12.85
N ALA A 127 -25.75 3.98 -11.68
CA ALA A 127 -25.91 4.96 -10.60
C ALA A 127 -24.76 5.98 -10.50
N ILE A 128 -23.64 5.78 -11.22
CA ILE A 128 -22.40 6.54 -11.00
C ILE A 128 -22.54 8.00 -11.44
N SER A 129 -22.26 8.93 -10.53
CA SER A 129 -22.28 10.38 -10.76
C SER A 129 -20.92 11.04 -10.50
N TYR A 130 -20.10 10.46 -9.61
CA TYR A 130 -18.79 10.98 -9.23
C TYR A 130 -17.71 9.90 -9.31
N ILE A 131 -16.65 10.16 -10.09
CA ILE A 131 -15.46 9.32 -10.18
C ILE A 131 -14.21 10.18 -9.96
N ASN A 132 -13.38 9.85 -8.98
CA ASN A 132 -12.05 10.45 -8.81
C ASN A 132 -11.00 9.38 -8.60
N ILE A 133 -10.12 9.23 -9.59
CA ILE A 133 -8.99 8.29 -9.55
C ILE A 133 -7.64 9.02 -9.55
N SER A 134 -7.66 10.35 -9.41
CA SER A 134 -6.50 11.20 -9.66
C SER A 134 -5.30 10.89 -8.75
N ARG A 135 -4.10 11.21 -9.23
CA ARG A 135 -2.84 11.02 -8.48
C ARG A 135 -2.65 9.56 -8.05
N ASN A 136 -2.63 8.68 -9.04
CA ASN A 136 -2.36 7.25 -8.90
C ASN A 136 -1.35 6.81 -9.98
N LYS A 137 -1.19 5.50 -10.19
CA LYS A 137 -0.37 4.91 -11.27
C LYS A 137 -1.20 3.98 -12.15
N LEU A 138 -2.49 4.29 -12.31
CA LEU A 138 -3.40 3.51 -13.14
C LEU A 138 -3.02 3.70 -14.61
N SER A 139 -2.93 2.58 -15.32
CA SER A 139 -2.61 2.50 -16.74
C SER A 139 -3.80 1.99 -17.54
N GLY A 140 -3.60 1.68 -18.81
CA GLY A 140 -4.64 1.24 -19.73
C GLY A 140 -4.88 2.25 -20.86
N MET A 141 -5.72 1.85 -21.81
CA MET A 141 -6.05 2.63 -22.98
C MET A 141 -7.52 3.06 -22.92
N LEU A 142 -7.77 4.35 -23.07
CA LEU A 142 -9.11 4.90 -23.28
C LEU A 142 -9.45 4.92 -24.77
N PHE A 143 -10.73 4.74 -25.09
CA PHE A 143 -11.23 4.78 -26.46
C PHE A 143 -12.32 5.83 -26.63
N GLU A 144 -12.28 6.53 -27.77
CA GLU A 144 -13.18 7.62 -28.13
C GLU A 144 -14.68 7.21 -28.15
N ASN A 145 -14.95 5.92 -28.41
CA ASN A 145 -16.28 5.31 -28.50
C ASN A 145 -16.80 4.70 -27.18
N LEU A 146 -16.11 4.90 -26.04
CA LEU A 146 -16.63 4.46 -24.75
C LEU A 146 -17.91 5.23 -24.38
N SER A 147 -18.88 4.49 -23.83
CA SER A 147 -20.15 5.04 -23.35
C SER A 147 -20.04 5.40 -21.88
N CYS A 148 -20.45 6.62 -21.52
CA CYS A 148 -20.61 7.05 -20.13
C CYS A 148 -22.09 6.99 -19.72
N ASN A 149 -22.35 6.88 -18.42
CA ASN A 149 -23.66 7.16 -17.84
C ASN A 149 -24.08 8.63 -18.13
N SER A 150 -25.36 8.83 -18.43
CA SER A 150 -25.95 10.15 -18.65
C SER A 150 -25.91 11.06 -17.42
N ILE A 151 -25.96 10.49 -16.21
CA ILE A 151 -25.89 11.22 -14.92
C ILE A 151 -24.47 11.42 -14.38
N LEU A 152 -23.42 11.15 -15.18
CA LEU A 152 -22.04 11.37 -14.78
C LEU A 152 -21.71 12.88 -14.78
N GLU A 153 -21.45 13.44 -13.59
CA GLU A 153 -21.29 14.88 -13.34
C GLU A 153 -19.83 15.31 -13.19
N GLU A 154 -19.06 14.59 -12.39
CA GLU A 154 -17.65 14.87 -12.12
C GLU A 154 -16.77 13.64 -12.34
N VAL A 155 -15.70 13.81 -13.12
CA VAL A 155 -14.70 12.78 -13.41
C VAL A 155 -13.30 13.40 -13.34
N ASP A 156 -12.46 12.91 -12.43
CA ASP A 156 -11.05 13.26 -12.37
C ASP A 156 -10.15 12.03 -12.57
N LEU A 157 -9.54 11.98 -13.76
CA LEU A 157 -8.57 10.97 -14.20
C LEU A 157 -7.11 11.46 -14.05
N SER A 158 -6.90 12.70 -13.58
CA SER A 158 -5.63 13.41 -13.74
C SER A 158 -4.46 12.77 -12.97
N SER A 159 -3.22 13.02 -13.42
CA SER A 159 -2.00 12.50 -12.79
C SER A 159 -2.01 10.96 -12.66
N ASN A 160 -2.06 10.27 -13.80
CA ASN A 160 -2.05 8.81 -13.94
C ASN A 160 -1.21 8.41 -15.18
N LEU A 161 -1.26 7.13 -15.57
CA LEU A 161 -0.51 6.57 -16.71
C LEU A 161 -1.44 6.14 -17.85
N LEU A 162 -2.61 6.78 -18.00
CA LEU A 162 -3.59 6.46 -19.03
C LEU A 162 -3.11 6.88 -20.42
N THR A 163 -3.50 6.10 -21.43
CA THR A 163 -3.11 6.28 -22.84
C THR A 163 -4.34 6.22 -23.77
N GLY A 164 -4.16 6.48 -25.06
CA GLY A 164 -5.24 6.44 -26.04
C GLY A 164 -6.08 7.73 -26.04
N LYS A 165 -7.35 7.63 -26.45
CA LYS A 165 -8.21 8.78 -26.72
C LYS A 165 -9.28 8.98 -25.66
N LEU A 166 -9.52 10.24 -25.27
CA LEU A 166 -10.57 10.57 -24.32
C LEU A 166 -11.97 10.22 -24.90
N PRO A 167 -12.87 9.56 -24.15
CA PRO A 167 -14.23 9.25 -24.58
C PRO A 167 -15.02 10.49 -24.95
N LYS A 168 -15.80 10.47 -26.04
CA LYS A 168 -16.64 11.60 -26.47
C LYS A 168 -17.58 12.13 -25.39
N CYS A 169 -18.07 11.25 -24.51
CA CYS A 169 -18.92 11.64 -23.38
C CYS A 169 -18.21 12.47 -22.30
N LEU A 170 -16.86 12.42 -22.22
CA LEU A 170 -16.04 13.22 -21.32
C LEU A 170 -15.42 14.47 -22.00
N VAL A 171 -15.67 14.68 -23.30
CA VAL A 171 -15.16 15.80 -24.12
C VAL A 171 -16.16 16.99 -24.15
N SER A 172 -17.26 16.94 -23.41
CA SER A 172 -18.43 17.79 -23.67
C SER A 172 -18.42 19.18 -23.01
N ASN A 173 -18.81 20.20 -23.79
CA ASN A 173 -18.79 21.64 -23.49
C ASN A 173 -19.88 22.13 -22.53
N SER A 174 -20.20 21.40 -21.45
CA SER A 174 -21.13 21.89 -20.42
C SER A 174 -20.37 22.55 -19.27
N ASN A 175 -20.72 23.80 -18.94
CA ASN A 175 -20.12 24.54 -17.82
C ASN A 175 -20.34 23.86 -16.45
N ASP A 176 -21.33 22.97 -16.34
CA ASP A 176 -21.70 22.32 -15.08
C ASP A 176 -20.92 21.01 -14.80
N ARG A 177 -20.30 20.41 -15.83
CA ARG A 177 -19.58 19.12 -15.69
C ARG A 177 -18.08 19.33 -15.56
N LYS A 178 -17.48 18.73 -14.52
CA LYS A 178 -16.03 18.86 -14.25
C LYS A 178 -15.29 17.60 -14.68
N PHE A 179 -14.70 17.65 -15.87
CA PHE A 179 -13.89 16.55 -16.41
C PHE A 179 -12.41 16.94 -16.48
N LEU A 180 -11.60 16.32 -15.61
CA LEU A 180 -10.16 16.54 -15.49
C LEU A 180 -9.41 15.27 -15.92
N TYR A 181 -8.42 15.42 -16.79
CA TYR A 181 -7.68 14.30 -17.37
C TYR A 181 -6.20 14.62 -17.68
N GLY A 182 -5.73 15.81 -17.27
CA GLY A 182 -4.34 16.24 -17.41
C GLY A 182 -3.31 15.40 -16.68
N GLY A 183 -2.05 15.45 -17.10
CA GLY A 183 -0.98 14.63 -16.50
C GLY A 183 -1.18 13.12 -16.70
N ASN A 184 -1.70 12.72 -17.87
CA ASN A 184 -1.68 11.35 -18.40
C ASN A 184 -0.80 11.33 -19.67
N CYS A 185 -0.92 10.31 -20.53
CA CYS A 185 -0.37 10.30 -21.88
C CYS A 185 -1.49 10.09 -22.92
N LEU A 186 -2.59 10.86 -22.78
CA LEU A 186 -3.72 10.81 -23.71
C LEU A 186 -3.40 11.54 -25.02
N GLU A 187 -3.94 11.04 -26.12
CA GLU A 187 -3.97 11.72 -27.42
C GLU A 187 -4.91 12.92 -27.33
N ASP A 188 -4.35 14.08 -26.99
CA ASP A 188 -5.10 15.31 -26.79
C ASP A 188 -5.35 16.04 -28.12
N THR A 189 -6.60 16.39 -28.39
CA THR A 189 -6.99 17.28 -29.50
C THR A 189 -7.02 18.76 -29.09
N ASN A 190 -7.03 19.05 -27.78
CA ASN A 190 -7.10 20.39 -27.20
C ASN A 190 -5.97 20.58 -26.18
N GLN A 191 -4.83 21.13 -26.61
CA GLN A 191 -3.52 21.24 -25.94
C GLN A 191 -3.45 21.81 -24.49
N ASN A 192 -4.58 22.04 -23.81
CA ASN A 192 -4.72 22.80 -22.58
C ASN A 192 -4.61 21.99 -21.27
N GLN A 193 -4.57 20.65 -21.29
CA GLN A 193 -4.51 19.85 -20.05
C GLN A 193 -3.12 19.23 -19.74
N ASN A 194 -2.03 19.64 -20.40
CA ASN A 194 -0.66 19.22 -20.08
C ASN A 194 -0.50 17.68 -20.00
N GLN A 195 -0.62 17.00 -21.13
CA GLN A 195 -0.28 15.57 -21.24
C GLN A 195 1.24 15.36 -21.29
N HIS A 196 1.70 14.22 -20.80
CA HIS A 196 3.06 13.72 -20.96
C HIS A 196 3.24 13.03 -22.32
N GLU A 197 4.48 12.99 -22.81
CA GLU A 197 4.83 12.19 -23.99
C GLU A 197 4.58 10.69 -23.71
N GLN A 198 4.11 9.96 -24.73
CA GLN A 198 3.73 8.54 -24.60
C GLN A 198 4.85 7.63 -24.03
N ALA A 199 6.11 7.99 -24.26
CA ALA A 199 7.28 7.28 -23.71
C ALA A 199 7.33 7.32 -22.15
N PHE A 200 6.81 8.37 -21.52
CA PHE A 200 6.73 8.49 -20.06
C PHE A 200 5.84 7.40 -19.47
N CYS A 201 4.57 7.31 -19.92
CA CYS A 201 3.64 6.32 -19.39
C CYS A 201 4.06 4.89 -19.71
N HIS A 202 4.65 4.63 -20.88
CA HIS A 202 5.18 3.31 -21.21
C HIS A 202 6.33 2.88 -20.27
N THR A 203 7.24 3.80 -19.93
CA THR A 203 8.38 3.53 -19.05
C THR A 203 7.94 3.33 -17.59
N GLU A 204 7.09 4.23 -17.08
CA GLU A 204 6.58 4.15 -15.71
C GLU A 204 5.66 2.93 -15.50
N ALA A 205 4.82 2.57 -16.48
CA ALA A 205 3.98 1.37 -16.40
C ALA A 205 4.81 0.07 -16.34
N ILE A 206 5.93 0.00 -17.07
CA ILE A 206 6.89 -1.11 -16.95
C ILE A 206 7.56 -1.12 -15.57
N ALA A 207 8.00 0.04 -15.08
CA ALA A 207 8.62 0.15 -13.75
C ALA A 207 7.67 -0.29 -12.62
N VAL A 208 6.37 -0.06 -12.78
CA VAL A 208 5.30 -0.57 -11.91
C VAL A 208 5.13 -2.09 -12.00
N GLY A 209 5.22 -2.66 -13.20
CA GLY A 209 5.14 -4.12 -13.42
C GLY A 209 6.33 -4.91 -12.87
N ILE A 210 7.52 -4.31 -12.80
CA ILE A 210 8.73 -4.93 -12.22
C ILE A 210 8.70 -4.79 -10.69
N GLY A 211 7.70 -5.42 -10.06
CA GLY A 211 7.51 -5.54 -8.62
C GLY A 211 8.52 -6.46 -7.94
N LEU A 212 9.82 -6.31 -8.22
CA LEU A 212 10.86 -6.99 -7.47
C LEU A 212 10.91 -6.43 -6.04
N ASN A 213 10.75 -7.31 -5.06
CA ASN A 213 11.14 -7.06 -3.67
C ASN A 213 12.51 -6.35 -3.65
N GLU A 214 12.58 -5.13 -3.10
CA GLU A 214 13.83 -4.41 -2.93
C GLU A 214 14.74 -5.10 -1.89
N ARG A 215 15.41 -6.17 -2.33
CA ARG A 215 16.78 -6.41 -1.87
C ARG A 215 17.58 -5.20 -2.31
N LYS A 216 17.94 -4.34 -1.34
CA LYS A 216 18.82 -3.17 -1.49
C LYS A 216 19.92 -3.45 -2.52
N LYS A 217 19.74 -3.02 -3.77
CA LYS A 217 20.87 -2.92 -4.70
C LYS A 217 21.73 -1.79 -4.18
N HIS A 218 22.88 -2.15 -3.60
CA HIS A 218 23.95 -1.19 -3.33
C HIS A 218 24.36 -0.54 -4.66
N LYS A 219 23.76 0.61 -4.99
CA LYS A 219 24.36 1.55 -5.94
C LYS A 219 25.72 1.92 -5.36
N GLY A 220 26.78 1.70 -6.13
CA GLY A 220 28.14 1.97 -5.67
C GLY A 220 28.27 3.41 -5.19
N VAL A 221 28.67 3.59 -3.93
CA VAL A 221 28.83 4.92 -3.34
C VAL A 221 29.95 5.63 -4.10
N SER A 222 29.62 6.76 -4.74
CA SER A 222 30.63 7.59 -5.40
C SER A 222 31.71 7.98 -4.40
N LYS A 223 32.98 7.92 -4.81
CA LYS A 223 34.14 8.21 -3.95
C LYS A 223 34.08 9.59 -3.31
N THR A 224 33.38 10.55 -3.94
CA THR A 224 33.12 11.89 -3.38
C THR A 224 32.20 11.88 -2.17
N VAL A 225 31.14 11.06 -2.17
CA VAL A 225 30.17 10.96 -1.06
C VAL A 225 30.83 10.35 0.18
N LEU A 226 31.73 9.38 0.01
CA LEU A 226 32.50 8.81 1.11
C LEU A 226 33.43 9.85 1.77
N ALA A 227 34.06 10.72 0.96
CA ALA A 227 34.94 11.77 1.45
C ALA A 227 34.17 12.83 2.27
N PHE A 228 33.01 13.29 1.79
CA PHE A 228 32.16 14.22 2.57
C PHE A 228 31.62 13.59 3.86
N GLY A 229 31.32 12.28 3.86
CA GLY A 229 30.92 11.55 5.07
C GLY A 229 32.01 11.52 6.15
N ILE A 230 33.27 11.32 5.76
CA ILE A 230 34.42 11.32 6.69
C ILE A 230 34.64 12.73 7.26
N ILE A 231 34.63 13.76 6.41
CA ILE A 231 34.82 15.15 6.83
C ILE A 231 33.68 15.60 7.77
N GLY A 232 32.42 15.33 7.41
CA GLY A 232 31.26 15.62 8.25
C GLY A 232 31.28 14.87 9.59
N GLY A 233 31.73 13.61 9.60
CA GLY A 233 31.90 12.82 10.83
C GLY A 233 32.94 13.41 11.78
N ILE A 234 34.06 13.92 11.26
CA ILE A 234 35.11 14.57 12.06
C ILE A 234 34.58 15.89 12.67
N PHE A 235 33.96 16.76 11.87
CA PHE A 235 33.40 18.02 12.37
C PHE A 235 32.24 17.80 13.37
N GLY A 236 31.38 16.81 13.13
CA GLY A 236 30.33 16.40 14.07
C GLY A 236 30.90 15.87 15.39
N GLY A 237 31.92 15.02 15.34
CA GLY A 237 32.60 14.49 16.52
C GLY A 237 33.28 15.58 17.36
N ILE A 238 34.01 16.49 16.72
CA ILE A 238 34.65 17.64 17.40
C ILE A 238 33.59 18.53 18.06
N SER A 239 32.49 18.81 17.36
CA SER A 239 31.38 19.62 17.89
C SER A 239 30.71 18.95 19.10
N LEU A 240 30.52 17.63 19.08
CA LEU A 240 29.93 16.88 20.18
C LEU A 240 30.86 16.87 21.42
N VAL A 241 32.17 16.69 21.23
CA VAL A 241 33.16 16.75 22.32
C VAL A 241 33.22 18.16 22.93
N ALA A 242 33.18 19.21 22.11
CA ALA A 242 33.12 20.60 22.58
C ALA A 242 31.83 20.88 23.39
N LEU A 243 30.69 20.34 22.97
CA LEU A 243 29.42 20.45 23.71
C LEU A 243 29.50 19.75 25.08
N ILE A 244 30.06 18.55 25.13
CA ILE A 244 30.27 17.81 26.40
C ILE A 244 31.22 18.58 27.32
N PHE A 245 32.30 19.15 26.80
CA PHE A 245 33.24 19.96 27.57
C PHE A 245 32.59 21.25 28.12
N MET A 246 31.76 21.93 27.33
CA MET A 246 30.95 23.07 27.77
C MET A 246 29.96 22.70 28.89
N ILE A 247 29.32 21.53 28.80
CA ILE A 247 28.43 21.01 29.86
C ILE A 247 29.22 20.70 31.14
N MET A 248 30.42 20.11 31.01
CA MET A 248 31.31 19.83 32.16
C MET A 248 31.74 21.11 32.88
N ILE A 249 32.14 22.17 32.15
CA ILE A 249 32.47 23.48 32.73
C ILE A 249 31.25 24.12 33.40
N ARG A 250 30.06 24.06 32.78
CA ARG A 250 28.81 24.53 33.39
C ARG A 250 28.46 23.79 34.69
N ARG A 251 28.76 22.49 34.81
CA ARG A 251 28.58 21.72 36.05
C ARG A 251 29.69 22.01 37.08
N GLY A 252 30.90 22.34 36.65
CA GLY A 252 32.02 22.72 37.53
C GLY A 252 31.84 24.07 38.24
N ASN A 253 31.26 25.06 37.56
CA ASN A 253 31.01 26.39 38.14
C ASN A 253 29.72 26.49 38.97
N GLY A 254 28.95 25.41 39.09
CA GLY A 254 27.74 25.35 39.92
C GLY A 254 28.03 24.96 41.38
N LYS A 255 28.51 25.89 42.21
CA LYS A 255 28.60 25.69 43.67
C LYS A 255 27.82 26.75 44.45
N SER A 256 26.73 26.32 45.08
CA SER A 256 26.41 26.52 46.51
C SER A 256 24.90 26.63 46.75
N MET A 257 24.30 25.59 47.35
CA MET A 257 23.17 25.77 48.27
C MET A 257 23.01 24.55 49.19
N THR A 258 23.55 24.71 50.41
CA THR A 258 23.11 24.12 51.70
C THR A 258 22.38 22.75 51.71
N MET A 259 23.05 21.73 52.26
CA MET A 259 22.38 20.53 52.80
C MET A 259 21.43 20.89 53.95
N LYS A 260 20.26 20.24 54.00
CA LYS A 260 19.52 20.00 55.25
C LYS A 260 19.40 18.49 55.48
N ASN A 261 19.91 18.03 56.62
CA ASN A 261 19.88 16.63 57.02
C ASN A 261 18.46 16.16 57.37
N SER A 262 18.11 14.92 57.02
CA SER A 262 17.04 14.18 57.71
C SER A 262 17.41 12.71 57.91
N LYS A 263 17.72 12.42 59.18
CA LYS A 263 17.75 11.15 59.92
C LYS A 263 17.78 9.82 59.12
N THR A 264 18.92 9.14 59.24
CA THR A 264 19.06 7.69 59.19
C THR A 264 18.01 6.98 60.07
N LYS A 265 17.32 5.98 59.52
CA LYS A 265 16.67 4.91 60.32
C LYS A 265 17.36 3.59 59.97
N LEU A 266 18.09 3.06 60.94
CA LEU A 266 18.83 1.80 60.83
C LEU A 266 17.94 0.69 61.40
N ILE A 267 17.55 -0.27 60.57
CA ILE A 267 17.02 -1.55 61.02
C ILE A 267 18.05 -2.60 60.65
N SER A 268 18.60 -3.23 61.67
CA SER A 268 19.57 -4.32 61.58
C SER A 268 18.82 -5.63 61.68
N GLU A 269 18.91 -6.47 60.65
CA GLU A 269 18.71 -7.91 60.79
C GLU A 269 19.90 -8.65 60.19
N LYS A 270 20.29 -9.75 60.85
CA LYS A 270 21.51 -10.52 60.62
C LYS A 270 21.15 -11.99 60.36
N ALA A 271 22.10 -12.71 59.76
CA ALA A 271 22.14 -14.16 59.53
C ALA A 271 21.33 -14.65 58.30
N ALA A 272 21.84 -15.57 57.45
CA ALA A 272 23.17 -16.19 57.42
C ALA A 272 23.65 -16.60 56.00
N SER A 273 24.97 -16.49 55.82
CA SER A 273 25.88 -17.40 55.08
C SER A 273 25.42 -18.16 53.82
N GLY A 274 26.00 -17.83 52.65
CA GLY A 274 25.96 -18.65 51.42
C GLY A 274 27.19 -18.47 50.52
N LYS A 275 27.69 -19.57 49.93
CA LYS A 275 29.00 -19.74 49.25
C LYS A 275 28.80 -20.44 47.87
N LEU A 276 29.65 -20.33 46.85
CA LEU A 276 30.88 -19.53 46.61
C LEU A 276 31.22 -19.49 45.09
N ILE A 277 31.59 -18.32 44.53
CA ILE A 277 32.39 -18.14 43.29
C ILE A 277 31.80 -18.51 41.89
N SER A 278 32.35 -17.80 40.89
CA SER A 278 32.51 -18.07 39.44
C SER A 278 31.34 -18.03 38.44
N ASP A 279 31.51 -17.09 37.50
CA ASP A 279 31.32 -17.21 36.05
C ASP A 279 31.25 -18.64 35.47
N SER A 280 30.31 -18.89 34.55
CA SER A 280 30.58 -18.76 33.10
C SER A 280 29.55 -19.44 32.18
N ARG A 281 29.07 -18.64 31.21
CA ARG A 281 28.86 -18.99 29.78
C ARG A 281 28.38 -20.42 29.46
N HIS A 282 27.07 -20.63 29.33
CA HIS A 282 26.51 -21.72 28.50
C HIS A 282 25.40 -21.21 27.58
N VAL A 283 25.53 -21.51 26.29
CA VAL A 283 24.56 -21.21 25.23
C VAL A 283 23.74 -22.47 24.92
N PRO A 284 22.40 -22.44 24.95
CA PRO A 284 21.59 -23.53 24.41
C PRO A 284 21.64 -23.51 22.87
N LYS A 285 22.18 -24.59 22.33
CA LYS A 285 22.30 -24.90 20.90
C LYS A 285 20.90 -25.01 20.26
N ALA A 286 20.65 -24.30 19.16
CA ALA A 286 19.39 -24.43 18.44
C ALA A 286 19.18 -25.86 17.92
N MET A 287 18.04 -26.48 18.28
CA MET A 287 17.71 -27.83 17.83
C MET A 287 17.11 -27.80 16.43
N LYS A 288 17.80 -28.47 15.51
CA LYS A 288 17.43 -28.63 14.11
C LYS A 288 16.29 -29.66 14.02
N PHE A 289 15.09 -29.25 13.59
CA PHE A 289 14.08 -30.19 13.11
C PHE A 289 13.94 -30.09 11.58
N GLY A 290 13.86 -31.25 10.94
CA GLY A 290 14.06 -31.39 9.50
C GLY A 290 12.87 -30.92 8.67
N THR A 291 13.18 -30.37 7.50
CA THR A 291 12.25 -30.18 6.40
C THR A 291 11.73 -31.54 5.92
N VAL A 292 10.44 -31.79 6.06
CA VAL A 292 9.75 -32.82 5.25
C VAL A 292 9.61 -32.26 3.84
N GLY A 293 10.10 -33.01 2.84
CA GLY A 293 10.33 -32.50 1.50
C GLY A 293 9.06 -32.30 0.68
N LEU A 294 8.94 -31.11 0.09
CA LEU A 294 8.38 -30.96 -1.25
C LEU A 294 9.56 -30.90 -2.24
N PRO A 295 9.46 -31.48 -3.44
CA PRO A 295 10.55 -31.40 -4.42
C PRO A 295 10.82 -29.93 -4.81
N PRO A 296 12.07 -29.56 -5.10
CA PRO A 296 12.40 -28.21 -5.54
C PRO A 296 11.78 -27.96 -6.92
N TYR A 297 10.63 -27.27 -6.95
CA TYR A 297 10.06 -26.81 -8.21
C TYR A 297 10.87 -25.62 -8.72
N ARG A 298 11.47 -25.78 -9.91
CA ARG A 298 12.05 -24.66 -10.67
C ARG A 298 10.92 -24.01 -11.45
N ALA A 299 10.70 -22.72 -11.25
CA ALA A 299 9.96 -21.92 -12.22
C ALA A 299 10.88 -21.68 -13.42
N PHE A 300 10.43 -22.05 -14.62
CA PHE A 300 11.13 -21.74 -15.87
C PHE A 300 10.70 -20.35 -16.37
N SER A 301 11.62 -19.60 -16.98
CA SER A 301 11.26 -18.37 -17.68
C SER A 301 10.48 -18.69 -18.96
N LEU A 302 9.73 -17.72 -19.49
CA LEU A 302 9.05 -17.89 -20.78
C LEU A 302 10.04 -18.21 -21.91
N GLU A 303 11.25 -17.63 -21.86
CA GLU A 303 12.34 -17.87 -22.82
C GLU A 303 12.92 -19.29 -22.70
N GLU A 304 13.06 -19.81 -21.48
CA GLU A 304 13.44 -21.22 -21.24
C GLU A 304 12.36 -22.18 -21.78
N ILE A 305 11.07 -21.87 -21.59
CA ILE A 305 9.96 -22.69 -22.09
C ILE A 305 9.92 -22.67 -23.62
N VAL A 306 9.99 -21.50 -24.25
CA VAL A 306 10.04 -21.34 -25.72
C VAL A 306 11.24 -22.07 -26.32
N THR A 307 12.41 -22.00 -25.67
CA THR A 307 13.61 -22.72 -26.13
C THR A 307 13.43 -24.23 -26.00
N ALA A 308 12.89 -24.71 -24.87
CA ALA A 308 12.70 -26.14 -24.61
C ALA A 308 11.63 -26.79 -25.50
N THR A 309 10.61 -26.05 -25.93
CA THR A 309 9.53 -26.53 -26.83
C THR A 309 9.81 -26.27 -28.31
N ASN A 310 11.01 -25.80 -28.67
CA ASN A 310 11.35 -25.38 -30.04
C ASN A 310 10.30 -24.41 -30.64
N ASN A 311 9.96 -23.37 -29.85
CA ASN A 311 8.91 -22.40 -30.16
C ASN A 311 7.51 -23.02 -30.39
N PHE A 312 7.16 -24.02 -29.57
CA PHE A 312 5.90 -24.78 -29.63
C PHE A 312 5.65 -25.44 -31.00
N ASP A 313 6.70 -26.01 -31.61
CA ASP A 313 6.57 -26.80 -32.83
C ASP A 313 5.63 -28.00 -32.60
N THR A 314 4.90 -28.39 -33.64
CA THR A 314 4.01 -29.56 -33.72
C THR A 314 4.66 -30.86 -33.25
N THR A 315 5.97 -31.01 -33.39
CA THR A 315 6.76 -32.15 -32.89
C THR A 315 6.80 -32.24 -31.36
N SER A 316 6.50 -31.14 -30.66
CA SER A 316 6.44 -31.06 -29.20
C SER A 316 5.05 -31.36 -28.62
N PHE A 317 4.01 -31.51 -29.44
CA PHE A 317 2.62 -31.65 -28.97
C PHE A 317 2.34 -33.03 -28.36
N ILE A 318 1.79 -33.06 -27.13
CA ILE A 318 1.37 -34.30 -26.43
C ILE A 318 -0.14 -34.51 -26.50
N GLY A 319 -0.93 -33.43 -26.43
CA GLY A 319 -2.40 -33.51 -26.41
C GLY A 319 -3.07 -32.21 -25.98
N GLU A 320 -4.40 -32.22 -25.88
CA GLU A 320 -5.19 -31.06 -25.50
C GLU A 320 -6.01 -31.37 -24.24
N GLY A 321 -5.89 -30.51 -23.22
CA GLY A 321 -6.58 -30.63 -21.94
C GLY A 321 -7.67 -29.57 -21.78
N SER A 322 -8.44 -29.65 -20.69
CA SER A 322 -9.58 -28.76 -20.40
C SER A 322 -9.22 -27.28 -20.19
N GLN A 323 -7.95 -26.91 -20.25
CA GLN A 323 -7.43 -25.55 -20.09
C GLN A 323 -6.43 -25.16 -21.20
N GLY A 324 -6.29 -25.97 -22.26
CA GLY A 324 -5.41 -25.68 -23.41
C GLY A 324 -4.50 -26.85 -23.82
N GLN A 325 -3.59 -26.56 -24.74
CA GLN A 325 -2.69 -27.54 -25.36
C GLN A 325 -1.48 -27.85 -24.46
N VAL A 326 -1.03 -29.10 -24.50
CA VAL A 326 0.06 -29.64 -23.68
C VAL A 326 1.21 -30.07 -24.59
N GLY A 327 2.41 -29.56 -24.32
CA GLY A 327 3.64 -29.87 -25.06
C GLY A 327 4.78 -30.38 -24.19
N SER A 328 5.65 -31.23 -24.75
CA SER A 328 6.88 -31.73 -24.14
C SER A 328 8.08 -30.91 -24.63
N GLY A 329 8.88 -30.42 -23.69
CA GLY A 329 10.18 -29.79 -24.01
C GLY A 329 11.34 -30.48 -23.28
N VAL A 330 12.54 -30.34 -23.82
CA VAL A 330 13.78 -30.84 -23.19
C VAL A 330 14.62 -29.65 -22.73
N VAL A 331 14.91 -29.59 -21.43
CA VAL A 331 15.84 -28.61 -20.85
C VAL A 331 17.14 -29.32 -20.52
N ILE A 332 18.23 -28.92 -21.16
CA ILE A 332 19.59 -29.32 -20.77
C ILE A 332 20.04 -28.41 -19.62
N LEU A 333 20.50 -29.00 -18.51
CA LEU A 333 20.85 -28.32 -17.25
C LEU A 333 22.36 -28.17 -17.07
#